data_AF-A0A8J2EIB3-F1
#
_entry.id   AF-A0A8J2EIB3-F1
#
_cell.length_a   1.000
_cell.length_b   1.000
_cell.length_c   1.000
_cell.angle_alpha   90.00
_cell.angle_beta   90.00
_cell.angle_gamma   90.00
#
_symmetry.space_group_name_H-M   'P 1'
#
loop_
_entity.id
_entity.type
_entity.pdbx_description
1 polymer ?
#
loop_
_entity_poly.entity_id
_entity_poly.type
_entity_poly.pdbx_seq_one_letter_code
_entity_poly.pdbx_strand_id
1 'polypeptide(L)'
;MVLASCEGAAARLMGRSAASRFSQQSFMNKKNAPRSGAFVNSANVPMFVAADSRLGRNTYIRARFFSSEKKMVAPAMVYISGEEMTHYACNLMMDKWIRPNIDTKNWEYYDLSCKSRDATEDKVLTDAVEAGARIGAIFKEPTITPTADQVKEMGLKKAWGSPNGAMRRGWNGITISRDTIHIKGIKLGFDRPVLFERHAVGGEYGAGWKGVGAGSIETRFYPDKMTSLEDARIVDTRKLTDDDNVVVTYHNPLDNVDALAHYFFKRCLDAQVTPYVVTKKTVFKWQEGFWQKMKKVFDEHYAEQYKKSGLLDKTGGELQHLISDAATMQILRWTGGGFGMAAHNYDGDMLTDEVAQVHRSPGFITSNLIGQKADGTMIKEFEASHGTVADLWHAHLRGEETSLNPLGLAEAMIGAIQHSAKLAMDKGECPDGEALIAWANKLRDSMHACMVAGKGTRDLCGPSGVTTEGFIDVVAEHMKTGHVEPAVAPCVKGEAAAADVDMDTVKKMFDEYDSNSDGTIDADEFTRMLIKLGVAPKKPDAMKKAMTKRDESEVPEPNGGK
;
A
#
# COMPACT_ATOMS: atom_id res chain seq x y z
N MET A 1 -10.00 -17.34 -57.95
CA MET A 1 -10.09 -18.67 -58.59
C MET A 1 -9.15 -19.57 -57.81
N VAL A 2 -9.51 -20.63 -57.08
CA VAL A 2 -10.73 -21.39 -56.72
C VAL A 2 -10.31 -22.09 -55.39
N LEU A 3 -10.82 -21.75 -54.21
CA LEU A 3 -12.00 -22.28 -53.50
C LEU A 3 -12.09 -23.81 -53.29
N ALA A 4 -12.53 -24.17 -52.06
CA ALA A 4 -13.06 -25.45 -51.56
C ALA A 4 -12.03 -26.51 -51.12
N SER A 5 -12.19 -27.30 -50.05
CA SER A 5 -13.23 -27.47 -49.01
C SER A 5 -12.80 -28.63 -48.10
N CYS A 6 -13.16 -28.63 -46.82
CA CYS A 6 -13.77 -29.78 -46.12
C CYS A 6 -14.06 -29.44 -44.64
N GLU A 7 -15.30 -29.05 -44.38
CA GLU A 7 -15.99 -29.21 -43.09
C GLU A 7 -16.84 -30.50 -43.13
N GLY A 8 -17.04 -31.09 -41.95
CA GLY A 8 -18.00 -32.16 -41.66
C GLY A 8 -17.35 -33.36 -40.97
N ALA A 9 -17.90 -34.00 -39.94
CA ALA A 9 -19.09 -33.79 -39.14
C ALA A 9 -18.96 -34.73 -37.92
N ALA A 10 -19.46 -34.34 -36.74
CA ALA A 10 -19.94 -35.30 -35.73
C ALA A 10 -20.87 -34.60 -34.73
N ALA A 11 -22.16 -34.62 -35.02
CA ALA A 11 -23.24 -34.40 -34.06
C ALA A 11 -23.93 -35.75 -33.80
N ARG A 12 -24.14 -36.09 -32.53
CA ARG A 12 -25.36 -36.67 -31.94
C ARG A 12 -25.05 -37.48 -30.67
N LEU A 13 -25.63 -37.04 -29.56
CA LEU A 13 -26.33 -37.91 -28.60
C LEU A 13 -27.34 -37.06 -27.82
N MET A 14 -28.61 -37.17 -28.19
CA MET A 14 -29.77 -36.73 -27.41
C MET A 14 -30.33 -37.94 -26.66
N GLY A 15 -30.68 -37.76 -25.38
CA GLY A 15 -31.30 -38.79 -24.55
C GLY A 15 -31.87 -38.29 -23.22
N ARG A 16 -33.01 -37.60 -23.29
CA ARG A 16 -34.20 -37.60 -22.40
C ARG A 16 -34.09 -37.59 -20.85
N SER A 17 -34.78 -36.59 -20.28
CA SER A 17 -35.88 -36.67 -19.28
C SER A 17 -35.58 -36.79 -17.78
N ALA A 18 -35.87 -35.73 -17.02
CA ALA A 18 -36.90 -35.74 -15.96
C ALA A 18 -37.30 -34.31 -15.56
N ALA A 19 -38.62 -34.08 -15.47
CA ALA A 19 -39.25 -32.82 -15.11
C ALA A 19 -39.56 -32.78 -13.60
N SER A 20 -39.46 -31.61 -12.97
CA SER A 20 -40.28 -31.30 -11.79
C SER A 20 -40.77 -29.85 -11.88
N ARG A 21 -42.10 -29.72 -11.89
CA ARG A 21 -42.84 -28.46 -11.74
C ARG A 21 -43.10 -28.27 -10.24
N PHE A 22 -42.93 -27.06 -9.72
CA PHE A 22 -43.61 -26.64 -8.49
C PHE A 22 -44.34 -25.32 -8.74
N SER A 23 -45.66 -25.38 -8.59
CA SER A 23 -46.61 -24.29 -8.75
C SER A 23 -46.93 -23.63 -7.41
N GLN A 24 -47.08 -22.32 -7.43
CA GLN A 24 -47.77 -21.52 -6.42
C GLN A 24 -49.29 -21.82 -6.41
N GLN A 25 -49.91 -21.87 -5.21
CA GLN A 25 -51.21 -21.24 -4.92
C GLN A 25 -51.64 -21.35 -3.43
N SER A 26 -51.66 -20.21 -2.74
CA SER A 26 -52.83 -19.53 -2.13
C SER A 26 -53.96 -20.29 -1.37
N PHE A 27 -54.13 -19.89 -0.09
CA PHE A 27 -55.35 -19.58 0.71
C PHE A 27 -56.40 -20.65 1.11
N MET A 28 -56.60 -20.80 2.44
CA MET A 28 -57.82 -20.48 3.23
C MET A 28 -57.73 -21.16 4.63
N ASN A 29 -57.69 -20.44 5.76
CA ASN A 29 -58.81 -19.90 6.57
C ASN A 29 -59.45 -20.91 7.56
N LYS A 30 -59.25 -20.74 8.89
CA LYS A 30 -60.30 -20.61 9.95
C LYS A 30 -59.80 -20.91 11.39
N LYS A 31 -60.04 -19.91 12.26
CA LYS A 31 -60.73 -19.94 13.58
C LYS A 31 -60.29 -20.94 14.69
N ASN A 32 -59.81 -20.40 15.82
CA ASN A 32 -60.56 -20.22 17.08
C ASN A 32 -59.63 -19.97 18.30
N ALA A 33 -60.02 -19.01 19.15
CA ALA A 33 -59.47 -18.74 20.50
C ALA A 33 -60.19 -19.59 21.58
N PRO A 34 -59.69 -19.64 22.85
CA PRO A 34 -60.14 -18.70 23.90
C PRO A 34 -58.99 -18.24 24.85
N ARG A 35 -58.87 -16.96 25.26
CA ARG A 35 -59.52 -16.19 26.36
C ARG A 35 -59.29 -16.65 27.81
N SER A 36 -58.44 -15.91 28.54
CA SER A 36 -58.57 -15.41 29.92
C SER A 36 -57.53 -14.26 30.08
N GLY A 37 -57.72 -13.13 30.75
CA GLY A 37 -58.78 -12.61 31.60
C GLY A 37 -58.20 -12.06 32.91
N ALA A 38 -57.68 -10.83 32.95
CA ALA A 38 -57.55 -10.03 34.19
C ALA A 38 -57.36 -8.52 33.87
N PHE A 39 -58.26 -7.69 34.44
CA PHE A 39 -58.26 -6.22 34.51
C PHE A 39 -57.15 -5.72 35.48
N VAL A 40 -56.68 -4.46 35.48
CA VAL A 40 -57.34 -3.23 36.01
C VAL A 40 -56.55 -1.95 35.60
N ASN A 41 -57.30 -0.91 35.15
CA ASN A 41 -57.18 0.58 35.23
C ASN A 41 -55.81 1.28 35.44
N SER A 42 -55.52 2.49 34.93
CA SER A 42 -56.38 3.60 34.46
C SER A 42 -55.60 4.69 33.67
N ALA A 43 -56.29 5.25 32.66
CA ALA A 43 -56.43 6.67 32.32
C ALA A 43 -55.20 7.55 32.00
N ASN A 44 -55.03 7.90 30.72
CA ASN A 44 -55.46 9.21 30.20
C ASN A 44 -55.48 9.23 28.66
N VAL A 45 -56.64 9.61 28.12
CA VAL A 45 -57.02 9.86 26.71
C VAL A 45 -57.57 11.30 26.74
N PRO A 46 -57.35 12.22 25.77
CA PRO A 46 -57.96 12.12 24.42
C PRO A 46 -57.14 12.85 23.31
N MET A 47 -57.48 12.92 22.02
CA MET A 47 -58.54 12.40 21.16
C MET A 47 -58.02 12.45 19.71
N PHE A 48 -58.51 11.52 18.89
CA PHE A 48 -58.40 11.45 17.43
C PHE A 48 -59.03 12.65 16.70
N VAL A 49 -58.54 12.98 15.49
CA VAL A 49 -59.27 13.04 14.18
C VAL A 49 -58.20 13.02 13.06
N ALA A 50 -57.96 11.89 12.40
CA ALA A 50 -58.46 11.45 11.08
C ALA A 50 -57.80 12.12 9.85
N ALA A 51 -57.20 11.22 9.06
CA ALA A 51 -56.58 11.28 7.73
C ALA A 51 -57.05 12.33 6.72
N ASP A 52 -56.08 12.85 5.95
CA ASP A 52 -56.22 12.88 4.48
C ASP A 52 -54.86 12.59 3.80
N SER A 53 -54.95 11.79 2.75
CA SER A 53 -53.90 11.31 1.89
C SER A 53 -53.54 12.32 0.80
N ARG A 54 -52.27 12.74 0.72
CA ARG A 54 -51.53 13.04 -0.52
C ARG A 54 -50.13 13.59 -0.23
N LEU A 55 -49.23 13.30 -1.19
CA LEU A 55 -47.87 13.83 -1.39
C LEU A 55 -46.71 13.09 -0.70
N GLY A 56 -46.00 12.32 -1.54
CA GLY A 56 -44.64 11.88 -1.27
C GLY A 56 -43.65 13.05 -1.33
N ARG A 57 -42.74 13.06 -0.36
CA ARG A 57 -41.36 13.54 -0.40
C ARG A 57 -40.71 13.03 0.89
N ASN A 58 -39.82 12.03 0.78
CA ASN A 58 -39.02 11.55 1.91
C ASN A 58 -38.03 12.64 2.32
N THR A 59 -38.40 13.46 3.29
CA THR A 59 -37.45 14.29 4.05
C THR A 59 -36.94 13.47 5.24
N TYR A 60 -35.71 12.99 5.14
CA TYR A 60 -34.96 12.49 6.29
C TYR A 60 -34.74 13.63 7.28
N ILE A 61 -35.48 13.63 8.39
CA ILE A 61 -35.20 14.51 9.53
C ILE A 61 -33.94 13.97 10.21
N ARG A 62 -32.78 14.53 9.86
CA ARG A 62 -31.56 14.41 10.68
C ARG A 62 -31.83 15.11 12.01
N ALA A 63 -31.92 14.34 13.09
CA ALA A 63 -31.79 14.88 14.44
C ALA A 63 -30.38 15.50 14.57
N ARG A 64 -30.29 16.83 14.49
CA ARG A 64 -29.06 17.56 14.81
C ARG A 64 -28.89 17.56 16.34
N PHE A 65 -28.09 16.64 16.84
CA PHE A 65 -27.40 16.86 18.11
C PHE A 65 -26.33 17.92 17.85
N PHE A 66 -26.61 19.17 18.22
CA PHE A 66 -25.59 20.21 18.28
C PHE A 66 -24.68 19.90 19.47
N SER A 67 -23.54 19.23 19.22
CA SER A 67 -22.39 19.38 20.10
C SER A 67 -21.88 20.82 19.90
N SER A 68 -21.85 21.59 20.98
CA SER A 68 -21.41 22.98 21.03
C SER A 68 -19.89 23.14 21.12
N GLU A 69 -19.11 22.13 20.76
CA GLU A 69 -17.65 22.22 20.77
C GLU A 69 -17.14 22.91 19.49
N LYS A 70 -16.29 23.93 19.68
CA LYS A 70 -15.61 24.61 18.58
C LYS A 70 -14.65 23.64 17.90
N LYS A 71 -14.93 23.28 16.64
CA LYS A 71 -14.05 22.44 15.82
C LYS A 71 -12.75 23.18 15.50
N MET A 72 -11.64 22.44 15.45
CA MET A 72 -10.36 22.94 14.92
C MET A 72 -10.48 23.16 13.43
N VAL A 73 -9.98 24.28 12.90
CA VAL A 73 -10.05 24.56 11.46
C VAL A 73 -8.83 23.98 10.76
N ALA A 74 -9.03 23.00 9.89
CA ALA A 74 -7.92 22.44 9.12
C ALA A 74 -7.41 23.43 8.05
N PRO A 75 -6.09 23.51 7.83
CA PRO A 75 -5.52 24.16 6.66
C PRO A 75 -5.94 23.52 5.34
N ALA A 76 -5.55 24.16 4.24
CA ALA A 76 -5.72 23.59 2.91
C ALA A 76 -4.96 22.26 2.79
N MET A 77 -5.64 21.25 2.27
CA MET A 77 -5.13 19.91 2.00
C MET A 77 -5.88 19.35 0.80
N VAL A 78 -5.19 18.65 -0.09
CA VAL A 78 -5.83 17.91 -1.18
C VAL A 78 -6.31 16.56 -0.64
N TYR A 79 -7.56 16.21 -0.90
CA TYR A 79 -8.14 14.91 -0.61
C TYR A 79 -8.52 14.24 -1.92
N ILE A 80 -7.83 13.16 -2.27
CA ILE A 80 -8.10 12.37 -3.46
C ILE A 80 -8.88 11.13 -3.05
N SER A 81 -10.14 11.02 -3.47
CA SER A 81 -10.96 9.84 -3.21
C SER A 81 -10.81 8.78 -4.31
N GLY A 82 -10.87 7.52 -3.89
CA GLY A 82 -10.88 6.36 -4.76
C GLY A 82 -12.27 5.73 -4.83
N GLU A 83 -12.33 4.40 -4.79
CA GLU A 83 -13.57 3.63 -4.87
C GLU A 83 -13.55 2.42 -3.93
N GLU A 84 -14.64 1.63 -3.96
CA GLU A 84 -14.80 0.34 -3.29
C GLU A 84 -14.65 0.40 -1.76
N MET A 85 -14.06 -0.64 -1.16
CA MET A 85 -14.03 -0.84 0.28
C MET A 85 -13.22 0.24 1.00
N THR A 86 -12.12 0.70 0.39
CA THR A 86 -11.29 1.76 0.98
C THR A 86 -12.01 3.10 0.99
N HIS A 87 -12.74 3.43 -0.08
CA HIS A 87 -13.55 4.65 -0.11
C HIS A 87 -14.67 4.62 0.94
N TYR A 88 -15.34 3.46 1.08
CA TYR A 88 -16.34 3.25 2.13
C TYR A 88 -15.74 3.44 3.54
N ALA A 89 -14.61 2.80 3.83
CA ALA A 89 -13.94 2.93 5.13
C ALA A 89 -13.44 4.37 5.39
N CYS A 90 -12.90 5.05 4.38
CA CYS A 90 -12.49 6.45 4.50
C CYS A 90 -13.68 7.38 4.78
N ASN A 91 -14.85 7.13 4.19
CA ASN A 91 -16.07 7.88 4.53
C ASN A 91 -16.50 7.65 5.99
N LEU A 92 -16.41 6.41 6.50
CA LEU A 92 -16.67 6.13 7.91
C LEU A 92 -15.67 6.86 8.83
N MET A 93 -14.38 6.84 8.51
CA MET A 93 -13.36 7.60 9.25
C MET A 93 -13.64 9.10 9.23
N MET A 94 -14.02 9.64 8.07
CA MET A 94 -14.38 11.05 7.93
C MET A 94 -15.57 11.43 8.81
N ASP A 95 -16.61 10.59 8.85
CA ASP A 95 -17.83 10.86 9.61
C ASP A 95 -17.69 10.65 11.12
N LYS A 96 -16.91 9.64 11.54
CA LYS A 96 -16.80 9.22 12.94
C LYS A 96 -15.61 9.83 13.65
N TRP A 97 -14.50 10.09 12.95
CA TRP A 97 -13.26 10.58 13.55
C TRP A 97 -12.98 12.03 13.15
N ILE A 98 -12.96 12.36 11.86
CA ILE A 98 -12.46 13.66 11.37
C ILE A 98 -13.48 14.78 11.58
N ARG A 99 -14.61 14.74 10.85
CA ARG A 99 -15.61 15.81 10.79
C ARG A 99 -16.25 16.18 12.14
N PRO A 100 -16.35 15.28 13.15
CA PRO A 100 -16.80 15.69 14.48
C PRO A 100 -15.84 16.68 15.17
N ASN A 101 -14.53 16.56 14.93
CA ASN A 101 -13.50 17.31 15.65
C ASN A 101 -12.84 18.43 14.81
N ILE A 102 -12.84 18.27 13.48
CA ILE A 102 -12.12 19.13 12.53
C ILE A 102 -13.09 19.70 11.51
N ASP A 103 -13.03 21.01 11.30
CA ASP A 103 -13.66 21.71 10.19
C ASP A 103 -12.78 21.60 8.94
N THR A 104 -13.22 20.78 7.98
CA THR A 104 -12.51 20.45 6.74
C THR A 104 -12.89 21.35 5.56
N LYS A 105 -13.52 22.51 5.79
CA LYS A 105 -13.98 23.41 4.72
C LYS A 105 -12.90 23.89 3.75
N ASN A 106 -11.63 23.88 4.18
CA ASN A 106 -10.49 24.31 3.38
C ASN A 106 -9.87 23.16 2.57
N TRP A 107 -10.35 21.93 2.73
CA TRP A 107 -9.88 20.81 1.93
C TRP A 107 -10.45 20.87 0.52
N GLU A 108 -9.62 20.48 -0.45
CA GLU A 108 -10.02 20.37 -1.84
C GLU A 108 -10.17 18.90 -2.21
N TYR A 109 -11.38 18.49 -2.58
CA TYR A 109 -11.74 17.09 -2.83
C TYR A 109 -11.75 16.80 -4.34
N TYR A 110 -11.07 15.73 -4.73
CA TYR A 110 -10.98 15.27 -6.12
C TYR A 110 -11.40 13.79 -6.20
N ASP A 111 -12.45 13.52 -6.97
CA ASP A 111 -12.95 12.17 -7.21
C ASP A 111 -12.16 11.51 -8.35
N LEU A 112 -11.27 10.57 -7.99
CA LEU A 112 -10.46 9.80 -8.93
C LEU A 112 -11.02 8.40 -9.18
N SER A 113 -12.31 8.19 -8.96
CA SER A 113 -13.02 7.01 -9.46
C SER A 113 -12.79 6.81 -10.96
N CYS A 114 -12.74 5.57 -11.42
CA CYS A 114 -12.66 5.20 -12.83
C CYS A 114 -13.75 5.91 -13.64
N LYS A 115 -14.98 6.03 -13.11
CA LYS A 115 -16.07 6.74 -13.78
C LYS A 115 -15.85 8.24 -13.87
N SER A 116 -15.38 8.89 -12.80
CA SER A 116 -15.07 10.34 -12.82
C SER A 116 -13.92 10.65 -13.78
N ARG A 117 -12.85 9.84 -13.73
CA ARG A 117 -11.72 9.93 -14.65
C ARG A 117 -12.15 9.77 -16.11
N ASP A 118 -12.98 8.78 -16.41
CA ASP A 118 -13.50 8.55 -17.77
C ASP A 118 -14.47 9.65 -18.24
N ALA A 119 -15.34 10.14 -17.35
CA ALA A 119 -16.29 11.21 -17.66
C ALA A 119 -15.60 12.55 -17.94
N THR A 120 -14.48 12.83 -17.24
CA THR A 120 -13.73 14.08 -17.35
C THR A 120 -12.52 14.01 -18.30
N GLU A 121 -12.32 12.86 -18.97
CA GLU A 121 -11.14 12.59 -19.80
C GLU A 121 -9.81 12.84 -19.03
N ASP A 122 -9.73 12.34 -17.80
CA ASP A 122 -8.64 12.56 -16.83
C ASP A 122 -8.38 14.02 -16.41
N LYS A 123 -9.25 14.98 -16.77
CA LYS A 123 -9.12 16.36 -16.30
C LYS A 123 -9.12 16.44 -14.76
N VAL A 124 -9.91 15.62 -14.07
CA VAL A 124 -9.93 15.59 -12.60
C VAL A 124 -8.59 15.20 -11.98
N LEU A 125 -7.81 14.34 -12.67
CA LEU A 125 -6.45 13.99 -12.26
C LEU A 125 -5.50 15.17 -12.47
N THR A 126 -5.58 15.85 -13.62
CA THR A 126 -4.77 17.06 -13.88
C THR A 126 -5.04 18.13 -12.83
N ASP A 127 -6.31 18.40 -12.52
CA ASP A 127 -6.70 19.40 -11.54
C ASP A 127 -6.20 19.03 -10.12
N ALA A 128 -6.26 17.73 -9.76
CA ALA A 128 -5.71 17.24 -8.49
C ALA A 128 -4.19 17.40 -8.41
N VAL A 129 -3.47 17.16 -9.51
CA VAL A 129 -2.01 17.35 -9.58
C VAL A 129 -1.65 18.83 -9.45
N GLU A 130 -2.36 19.72 -10.12
CA GLU A 130 -2.15 21.18 -10.00
C GLU A 130 -2.42 21.67 -8.57
N ALA A 131 -3.50 21.19 -7.94
CA ALA A 131 -3.82 21.49 -6.56
C ALA A 131 -2.76 20.96 -5.59
N GLY A 132 -2.27 19.72 -5.81
CA GLY A 132 -1.19 19.13 -5.01
C GLY A 132 0.11 19.94 -5.10
N ALA A 133 0.46 20.42 -6.30
CA ALA A 133 1.62 21.29 -6.50
C ALA A 133 1.46 22.65 -5.79
N ARG A 134 0.24 23.22 -5.80
CA ARG A 134 -0.07 24.48 -5.10
C ARG A 134 -0.06 24.31 -3.58
N ILE A 135 -0.77 23.33 -3.05
CA ILE A 135 -1.00 23.14 -1.60
C ILE A 135 0.21 22.47 -0.94
N GLY A 136 0.71 21.37 -1.50
CA GLY A 136 1.87 20.63 -0.98
C GLY A 136 1.57 19.56 0.06
N ALA A 137 0.31 19.39 0.47
CA ALA A 137 -0.14 18.33 1.38
C ALA A 137 -1.34 17.59 0.76
N ILE A 138 -1.19 16.28 0.55
CA ILE A 138 -2.16 15.45 -0.16
C ILE A 138 -2.41 14.17 0.63
N PHE A 139 -3.68 13.87 0.91
CA PHE A 139 -4.13 12.54 1.27
C PHE A 139 -4.74 11.88 0.03
N LYS A 140 -4.36 10.62 -0.23
CA LYS A 140 -4.88 9.86 -1.35
C LYS A 140 -5.36 8.48 -0.90
N GLU A 141 -6.62 8.19 -1.22
CA GLU A 141 -7.17 6.85 -1.13
C GLU A 141 -6.60 5.94 -2.25
N PRO A 142 -6.57 4.61 -2.06
CA PRO A 142 -6.31 3.68 -3.14
C PRO A 142 -7.28 3.86 -4.32
N THR A 143 -6.76 3.80 -5.54
CA THR A 143 -7.53 3.99 -6.79
C THR A 143 -7.36 2.80 -7.72
N ILE A 144 -8.39 2.44 -8.47
CA ILE A 144 -8.33 1.37 -9.46
C ILE A 144 -7.55 1.84 -10.70
N THR A 145 -6.63 1.01 -11.19
CA THR A 145 -6.09 1.11 -12.55
C THR A 145 -6.79 0.04 -13.39
N PRO A 146 -7.78 0.40 -14.23
CA PRO A 146 -8.72 -0.57 -14.77
C PRO A 146 -8.05 -1.50 -15.79
N THR A 147 -8.23 -2.81 -15.61
CA THR A 147 -7.87 -3.82 -16.61
C THR A 147 -8.80 -3.76 -17.83
N ALA A 148 -8.43 -4.45 -18.91
CA ALA A 148 -9.27 -4.53 -20.12
C ALA A 148 -10.67 -5.13 -19.83
N ASP A 149 -10.77 -6.02 -18.85
CA ASP A 149 -12.05 -6.61 -18.44
C ASP A 149 -12.86 -5.63 -17.58
N GLN A 150 -12.21 -4.92 -16.66
CA GLN A 150 -12.85 -3.88 -15.85
C GLN A 150 -13.34 -2.69 -16.70
N VAL A 151 -12.65 -2.36 -17.79
CA VAL A 151 -13.14 -1.37 -18.77
C VAL A 151 -14.50 -1.75 -19.31
N LYS A 152 -14.70 -3.04 -19.67
CA LYS A 152 -15.98 -3.53 -20.18
C LYS A 152 -17.03 -3.58 -19.08
N GLU A 153 -16.67 -4.06 -17.89
CA GLU A 153 -17.57 -4.19 -16.74
C GLU A 153 -18.09 -2.83 -16.26
N MET A 154 -17.21 -1.83 -16.18
CA MET A 154 -17.53 -0.48 -15.70
C MET A 154 -18.08 0.44 -16.81
N GLY A 155 -18.01 0.01 -18.07
CA GLY A 155 -18.47 0.78 -19.23
C GLY A 155 -17.61 2.00 -19.54
N LEU A 156 -16.29 1.91 -19.37
CA LEU A 156 -15.35 3.00 -19.62
C LEU A 156 -15.05 3.15 -21.12
N LYS A 157 -14.76 4.38 -21.58
CA LYS A 157 -14.41 4.64 -22.99
C LYS A 157 -13.08 3.99 -23.39
N LYS A 158 -12.12 3.91 -22.47
CA LYS A 158 -10.78 3.32 -22.67
C LYS A 158 -10.16 2.84 -21.36
N ALA A 159 -9.09 2.05 -21.48
CA ALA A 159 -8.23 1.71 -20.35
C ALA A 159 -7.38 2.93 -19.95
N TRP A 160 -7.67 3.49 -18.78
CA TRP A 160 -6.90 4.60 -18.22
C TRP A 160 -5.64 4.10 -17.51
N GLY A 161 -4.52 4.81 -17.69
CA GLY A 161 -3.28 4.51 -16.98
C GLY A 161 -3.36 4.79 -15.48
N SER A 162 -2.36 4.34 -14.73
CA SER A 162 -2.28 4.62 -13.29
C SER A 162 -2.10 6.11 -13.02
N PRO A 163 -2.89 6.72 -12.11
CA PRO A 163 -2.76 8.14 -11.78
C PRO A 163 -1.46 8.44 -11.00
N ASN A 164 -0.88 7.43 -10.35
CA ASN A 164 0.36 7.53 -9.56
C ASN A 164 1.52 8.08 -10.39
N GLY A 165 1.64 7.67 -11.66
CA GLY A 165 2.70 8.15 -12.55
C GLY A 165 2.58 9.65 -12.87
N ALA A 166 1.36 10.15 -13.04
CA ALA A 166 1.11 11.58 -13.28
C ALA A 166 1.44 12.41 -12.05
N MET A 167 1.03 11.96 -10.86
CA MET A 167 1.32 12.63 -9.58
C MET A 167 2.83 12.70 -9.29
N ARG A 168 3.54 11.58 -9.43
CA ARG A 168 5.00 11.51 -9.23
C ARG A 168 5.75 12.48 -10.13
N ARG A 169 5.33 12.63 -11.39
CA ARG A 169 5.93 13.61 -12.31
C ARG A 169 5.53 15.05 -11.96
N GLY A 170 4.24 15.29 -11.73
CA GLY A 170 3.70 16.63 -11.48
C GLY A 170 4.19 17.27 -10.17
N TRP A 171 4.65 16.47 -9.22
CA TRP A 171 5.16 16.95 -7.93
C TRP A 171 6.68 16.81 -7.78
N ASN A 172 7.40 16.55 -8.86
CA ASN A 172 8.85 16.31 -8.85
C ASN A 172 9.26 15.24 -7.82
N GLY A 173 8.60 14.09 -7.88
CA GLY A 173 8.81 12.99 -6.95
C GLY A 173 10.27 12.58 -6.84
N ILE A 174 10.78 12.59 -5.61
CA ILE A 174 12.13 12.17 -5.24
C ILE A 174 12.07 10.71 -4.81
N THR A 175 11.27 10.41 -3.79
CA THR A 175 11.18 9.07 -3.20
C THR A 175 9.74 8.76 -2.79
N ILE A 176 9.43 7.48 -2.69
CA ILE A 176 8.26 6.94 -2.02
C ILE A 176 8.79 6.24 -0.77
N SER A 177 8.55 6.85 0.38
CA SER A 177 8.94 6.28 1.67
C SER A 177 7.94 5.21 2.07
N ARG A 178 8.42 3.98 2.23
CA ARG A 178 7.64 2.85 2.72
C ARG A 178 8.22 2.32 4.02
N ASP A 179 7.60 2.72 5.12
CA ASP A 179 8.09 2.42 6.46
C ASP A 179 7.17 1.43 7.19
N THR A 180 7.77 0.61 8.04
CA THR A 180 7.05 -0.32 8.93
C THR A 180 6.36 0.38 10.09
N ILE A 181 5.05 0.15 10.25
CA ILE A 181 4.24 0.71 11.35
C ILE A 181 4.38 -0.17 12.58
N HIS A 182 4.89 0.40 13.68
CA HIS A 182 5.07 -0.31 14.95
C HIS A 182 4.03 0.13 15.98
N ILE A 183 3.45 -0.85 16.66
CA ILE A 183 2.47 -0.65 17.74
C ILE A 183 3.07 -1.18 19.03
N LYS A 184 3.36 -0.28 19.99
CA LYS A 184 3.93 -0.68 21.28
C LYS A 184 2.98 -1.66 21.99
N GLY A 185 3.49 -2.84 22.34
CA GLY A 185 2.71 -3.91 22.97
C GLY A 185 2.23 -5.01 22.01
N ILE A 186 2.44 -4.84 20.70
CA ILE A 186 2.14 -5.85 19.69
C ILE A 186 3.43 -6.26 18.99
N LYS A 187 3.76 -7.55 19.03
CA LYS A 187 4.90 -8.09 18.29
C LYS A 187 4.51 -8.32 16.83
N LEU A 188 5.18 -7.62 15.92
CA LEU A 188 5.07 -7.79 14.48
C LEU A 188 6.30 -8.54 13.96
N GLY A 189 6.43 -8.70 12.64
CA GLY A 189 7.52 -9.48 12.05
C GLY A 189 8.90 -8.83 12.13
N PHE A 190 8.94 -7.49 12.21
CA PHE A 190 10.17 -6.76 12.56
C PHE A 190 10.07 -6.24 14.00
N ASP A 191 11.12 -6.46 14.79
CA ASP A 191 11.17 -5.99 16.18
C ASP A 191 11.48 -4.48 16.29
N ARG A 192 12.15 -3.92 15.27
CA ARG A 192 12.53 -2.50 15.19
C ARG A 192 12.16 -1.91 13.82
N PRO A 193 11.99 -0.57 13.74
CA PRO A 193 11.69 0.11 12.49
C PRO A 193 12.63 -0.28 11.34
N VAL A 194 12.01 -0.58 10.20
CA VAL A 194 12.61 -0.68 8.88
C VAL A 194 12.09 0.48 8.05
N LEU A 195 13.03 1.23 7.45
CA LEU A 195 12.74 2.34 6.54
C LEU A 195 13.06 1.92 5.11
N PHE A 196 12.26 2.34 4.14
CA PHE A 196 12.55 2.06 2.74
C PHE A 196 12.31 3.28 1.88
N GLU A 197 13.27 3.62 1.03
CA GLU A 197 13.17 4.70 0.04
C GLU A 197 13.19 4.12 -1.37
N ARG A 198 12.01 4.08 -2.00
CA ARG A 198 11.85 3.72 -3.40
C ARG A 198 12.00 4.98 -4.23
N HIS A 199 12.98 5.03 -5.13
CA HIS A 199 13.10 6.14 -6.09
C HIS A 199 11.80 6.31 -6.88
N ALA A 200 11.21 7.50 -6.83
CA ALA A 200 9.81 7.69 -7.25
C ALA A 200 9.60 7.68 -8.78
N VAL A 201 10.68 7.78 -9.57
CA VAL A 201 10.65 8.01 -11.01
C VAL A 201 11.64 7.10 -11.75
N GLY A 202 11.49 7.00 -13.07
CA GLY A 202 12.35 6.18 -13.92
C GLY A 202 12.00 4.69 -13.90
N GLY A 203 12.75 3.92 -14.68
CA GLY A 203 12.66 2.47 -14.78
C GLY A 203 11.55 1.99 -15.71
N GLU A 204 11.21 0.71 -15.63
CA GLU A 204 10.23 0.08 -16.53
C GLU A 204 8.82 0.70 -16.42
N TYR A 205 8.49 1.32 -15.29
CA TYR A 205 7.21 2.04 -15.11
C TYR A 205 7.00 3.20 -16.09
N GLY A 206 8.08 3.74 -16.66
CA GLY A 206 8.05 4.81 -17.66
C GLY A 206 8.39 4.35 -19.07
N ALA A 207 8.37 3.05 -19.35
CA ALA A 207 8.85 2.50 -20.61
C ALA A 207 7.89 2.73 -21.78
N GLY A 208 8.44 3.06 -22.94
CA GLY A 208 7.78 2.88 -24.23
C GLY A 208 8.05 1.46 -24.75
N TRP A 209 7.04 0.83 -25.36
CA TRP A 209 7.19 -0.54 -25.86
C TRP A 209 6.32 -0.81 -27.10
N LYS A 210 6.68 -1.85 -27.87
CA LYS A 210 5.91 -2.34 -29.01
C LYS A 210 6.23 -3.80 -29.35
N GLY A 211 5.21 -4.58 -29.71
CA GLY A 211 5.37 -5.90 -30.34
C GLY A 211 5.75 -5.78 -31.82
N VAL A 212 6.77 -6.51 -32.26
CA VAL A 212 7.33 -6.46 -33.63
C VAL A 212 7.84 -7.83 -34.08
N GLY A 213 7.89 -8.09 -35.38
CA GLY A 213 8.52 -9.29 -35.95
C GLY A 213 10.01 -9.12 -36.23
N ALA A 214 10.58 -10.05 -37.01
CA ALA A 214 11.98 -10.04 -37.37
C ALA A 214 12.36 -8.74 -38.11
N GLY A 215 13.51 -8.16 -37.78
CA GLY A 215 13.84 -6.81 -38.22
C GLY A 215 15.16 -6.30 -37.66
N SER A 216 15.42 -5.01 -37.83
CA SER A 216 16.54 -4.33 -37.17
C SER A 216 15.98 -3.17 -36.37
N ILE A 217 16.52 -2.94 -35.18
CA ILE A 217 16.17 -1.79 -34.35
C ILE A 217 17.41 -1.02 -33.93
N GLU A 218 17.25 0.29 -33.84
CA GLU A 218 18.28 1.23 -33.45
C GLU A 218 17.68 2.24 -32.47
N THR A 219 18.35 2.46 -31.35
CA THR A 219 17.99 3.46 -30.35
C THR A 219 18.98 4.61 -30.41
N ARG A 220 18.50 5.84 -30.62
CA ARG A 220 19.33 7.06 -30.72
C ARG A 220 19.00 8.06 -29.62
N PHE A 221 20.04 8.69 -29.08
CA PHE A 221 19.93 9.85 -28.19
C PHE A 221 20.28 11.13 -28.94
N TYR A 222 19.39 12.12 -28.88
CA TYR A 222 19.55 13.43 -29.51
C TYR A 222 19.80 14.47 -28.39
N PRO A 223 21.04 14.97 -28.23
CA PRO A 223 21.32 16.00 -27.23
C PRO A 223 20.59 17.32 -27.58
N ASP A 224 20.09 18.05 -26.58
CA ASP A 224 19.32 19.31 -26.80
C ASP A 224 20.09 20.39 -27.58
N LYS A 225 21.43 20.39 -27.49
CA LYS A 225 22.31 21.32 -28.20
C LYS A 225 22.92 20.68 -29.45
N MET A 226 22.08 20.03 -30.26
CA MET A 226 22.46 19.46 -31.54
C MET A 226 22.57 20.56 -32.62
N THR A 227 23.59 20.47 -33.49
CA THR A 227 23.73 21.34 -34.67
C THR A 227 23.41 20.59 -35.97
N SER A 228 23.44 19.25 -35.96
CA SER A 228 23.00 18.40 -37.08
C SER A 228 22.52 17.03 -36.61
N LEU A 229 21.65 16.34 -37.37
CA LEU A 229 21.15 14.99 -37.03
C LEU A 229 22.27 13.93 -36.85
N GLU A 230 23.48 14.20 -37.36
CA GLU A 230 24.65 13.34 -37.21
C GLU A 230 25.23 13.36 -35.79
N ASP A 231 24.90 14.38 -34.97
CA ASP A 231 25.31 14.44 -33.56
C ASP A 231 24.54 13.44 -32.69
N ALA A 232 23.55 12.73 -33.27
CA ALA A 232 22.76 11.73 -32.58
C ALA A 232 23.66 10.55 -32.19
N ARG A 233 23.67 10.21 -30.90
CA ARG A 233 24.46 9.10 -30.39
C ARG A 233 23.65 7.81 -30.51
N ILE A 234 24.23 6.80 -31.15
CA ILE A 234 23.66 5.45 -31.12
C ILE A 234 23.85 4.89 -29.72
N VAL A 235 22.75 4.53 -29.07
CA VAL A 235 22.72 3.90 -27.74
C VAL A 235 22.80 2.38 -27.87
N ASP A 236 22.05 1.82 -28.83
CA ASP A 236 22.00 0.39 -29.12
C ASP A 236 21.56 0.14 -30.57
N THR A 237 22.11 -0.90 -31.19
CA THR A 237 21.66 -1.43 -32.48
C THR A 237 21.61 -2.95 -32.39
N ARG A 238 20.49 -3.56 -32.76
CA ARG A 238 20.35 -5.02 -32.75
C ARG A 238 19.51 -5.53 -33.92
N LYS A 239 19.85 -6.75 -34.38
CA LYS A 239 19.03 -7.52 -35.30
C LYS A 239 18.09 -8.40 -34.50
N LEU A 240 16.79 -8.28 -34.76
CA LEU A 240 15.75 -9.15 -34.22
C LEU A 240 15.53 -10.29 -35.22
N THR A 241 15.64 -11.53 -34.76
CA THR A 241 15.56 -12.74 -35.60
C THR A 241 14.23 -13.45 -35.51
N ASP A 242 13.54 -13.31 -34.38
CA ASP A 242 12.29 -13.99 -34.09
C ASP A 242 11.11 -13.28 -34.76
N ASP A 243 10.03 -13.99 -35.06
CA ASP A 243 8.81 -13.41 -35.65
C ASP A 243 7.91 -12.72 -34.61
N ASP A 244 8.17 -12.94 -33.31
CA ASP A 244 7.46 -12.33 -32.20
C ASP A 244 8.45 -11.80 -31.15
N ASN A 245 8.67 -10.48 -31.18
CA ASN A 245 9.53 -9.77 -30.24
C ASN A 245 8.75 -8.67 -29.55
N VAL A 246 9.18 -8.31 -28.34
CA VAL A 246 8.77 -7.06 -27.68
C VAL A 246 10.00 -6.19 -27.50
N VAL A 247 9.93 -4.98 -28.03
CA VAL A 247 10.95 -3.95 -27.85
C VAL A 247 10.52 -3.04 -26.70
N VAL A 248 11.47 -2.72 -25.81
CA VAL A 248 11.24 -1.85 -24.65
C VAL A 248 12.36 -0.81 -24.55
N THR A 249 12.00 0.45 -24.25
CA THR A 249 12.97 1.52 -23.98
C THR A 249 12.49 2.37 -22.80
N TYR A 250 13.37 2.65 -21.86
CA TYR A 250 13.10 3.49 -20.69
C TYR A 250 14.33 4.32 -20.33
N HIS A 251 14.19 5.23 -19.37
CA HIS A 251 15.30 6.01 -18.81
C HIS A 251 15.19 6.11 -17.28
N ASN A 252 16.31 6.46 -16.63
CA ASN A 252 16.37 6.74 -15.19
C ASN A 252 16.93 8.15 -14.97
N PRO A 253 16.12 9.13 -14.54
CA PRO A 253 16.63 10.45 -14.19
C PRO A 253 17.36 10.36 -12.84
N LEU A 254 18.64 10.75 -12.79
CA LEU A 254 19.47 10.61 -11.59
C LEU A 254 19.76 11.93 -10.87
N ASP A 255 19.26 13.06 -11.37
CA ASP A 255 19.54 14.39 -10.80
C ASP A 255 18.95 14.55 -9.39
N ASN A 256 17.80 13.94 -9.11
CA ASN A 256 17.16 13.98 -7.80
C ASN A 256 17.71 12.93 -6.80
N VAL A 257 18.67 12.09 -7.19
CA VAL A 257 19.22 11.04 -6.31
C VAL A 257 20.04 11.65 -5.17
N ASP A 258 20.69 12.80 -5.37
CA ASP A 258 21.37 13.51 -4.29
C ASP A 258 20.37 14.00 -3.22
N ALA A 259 19.19 14.47 -3.64
CA ALA A 259 18.11 14.85 -2.73
C ALA A 259 17.52 13.63 -2.00
N LEU A 260 17.36 12.50 -2.72
CA LEU A 260 16.96 11.22 -2.13
C LEU A 260 17.96 10.79 -1.06
N ALA A 261 19.27 10.87 -1.35
CA ALA A 261 20.34 10.51 -0.42
C ALA A 261 20.27 11.33 0.87
N HIS A 262 20.19 12.66 0.77
CA HIS A 262 20.05 13.53 1.94
C HIS A 262 18.82 13.20 2.78
N TYR A 263 17.68 12.99 2.12
CA TYR A 263 16.43 12.65 2.80
C TYR A 263 16.52 11.29 3.51
N PHE A 264 17.03 10.27 2.83
CA PHE A 264 17.20 8.91 3.34
C PHE A 264 18.16 8.86 4.53
N PHE A 265 19.38 9.38 4.39
CA PHE A 265 20.38 9.30 5.45
C PHE A 265 20.00 10.16 6.65
N LYS A 266 19.36 11.31 6.46
CA LYS A 266 18.85 12.08 7.60
C LYS A 266 17.81 11.26 8.38
N ARG A 267 16.84 10.66 7.70
CA ARG A 267 15.79 9.84 8.34
C ARG A 267 16.35 8.61 9.03
N CYS A 268 17.29 7.92 8.40
CA CYS A 268 17.92 6.75 9.00
C CYS A 268 18.72 7.12 10.26
N LEU A 269 19.41 8.26 10.27
CA LEU A 269 20.09 8.76 11.45
C LEU A 269 19.10 9.15 12.56
N ASP A 270 18.05 9.91 12.22
CA ASP A 270 17.00 10.32 13.16
C ASP A 270 16.31 9.10 13.81
N ALA A 271 16.08 8.04 13.03
CA ALA A 271 15.46 6.79 13.48
C ALA A 271 16.46 5.78 14.09
N GLN A 272 17.76 6.09 14.13
CA GLN A 272 18.83 5.22 14.61
C GLN A 272 18.84 3.84 13.92
N VAL A 273 18.79 3.83 12.59
CA VAL A 273 18.84 2.61 11.76
C VAL A 273 20.03 2.61 10.80
N THR A 274 20.57 1.42 10.53
CA THR A 274 21.73 1.25 9.62
C THR A 274 21.29 1.33 8.15
N PRO A 275 21.87 2.22 7.31
CA PRO A 275 21.44 2.39 5.94
C PRO A 275 22.16 1.45 4.97
N TYR A 276 21.44 1.00 3.94
CA TYR A 276 21.93 0.19 2.84
C TYR A 276 21.42 0.73 1.50
N VAL A 277 22.23 0.61 0.45
CA VAL A 277 21.82 0.94 -0.93
C VAL A 277 21.68 -0.34 -1.72
N VAL A 278 20.57 -0.49 -2.42
CA VAL A 278 20.20 -1.72 -3.12
C VAL A 278 20.09 -1.47 -4.61
N THR A 279 20.87 -2.22 -5.40
CA THR A 279 20.80 -2.17 -6.88
C THR A 279 21.25 -3.49 -7.47
N LYS A 280 20.99 -3.74 -8.76
CA LYS A 280 21.62 -4.82 -9.54
C LYS A 280 22.81 -4.32 -10.36
N LYS A 281 23.55 -3.30 -9.90
CA LYS A 281 24.64 -2.63 -10.65
C LYS A 281 25.74 -3.55 -11.19
N THR A 282 25.94 -4.73 -10.59
CA THR A 282 26.91 -5.72 -11.06
C THR A 282 26.56 -6.31 -12.42
N VAL A 283 25.26 -6.42 -12.74
CA VAL A 283 24.76 -6.88 -14.05
C VAL A 283 24.23 -5.69 -14.86
N PHE A 284 23.43 -4.85 -14.21
CA PHE A 284 22.84 -3.66 -14.80
C PHE A 284 23.75 -2.45 -14.61
N LYS A 285 24.85 -2.41 -15.37
CA LYS A 285 25.94 -1.44 -15.19
C LYS A 285 25.50 0.02 -15.21
N TRP A 286 24.38 0.35 -15.87
CA TRP A 286 23.82 1.71 -15.87
C TRP A 286 23.33 2.18 -14.48
N GLN A 287 23.12 1.27 -13.53
CA GLN A 287 22.73 1.58 -12.16
C GLN A 287 23.89 2.02 -11.26
N GLU A 288 25.14 1.97 -11.74
CA GLU A 288 26.32 2.42 -10.99
C GLU A 288 26.19 3.90 -10.56
N GLY A 289 25.59 4.75 -11.40
CA GLY A 289 25.38 6.16 -11.10
C GLY A 289 24.53 6.40 -9.84
N PHE A 290 23.54 5.54 -9.56
CA PHE A 290 22.73 5.62 -8.34
C PHE A 290 23.58 5.35 -7.09
N TRP A 291 24.37 4.26 -7.11
CA TRP A 291 25.26 3.92 -6.00
C TRP A 291 26.30 5.02 -5.75
N GLN A 292 26.95 5.52 -6.80
CA GLN A 292 27.99 6.54 -6.67
C GLN A 292 27.45 7.85 -6.08
N LYS A 293 26.27 8.31 -6.51
CA LYS A 293 25.62 9.49 -5.93
C LYS A 293 25.27 9.30 -4.45
N MET A 294 24.64 8.17 -4.12
CA MET A 294 24.29 7.84 -2.72
C MET A 294 25.54 7.77 -1.84
N LYS A 295 26.59 7.07 -2.30
CA LYS A 295 27.84 6.93 -1.57
C LYS A 295 28.55 8.27 -1.39
N LYS A 296 28.63 9.08 -2.43
CA LYS A 296 29.25 10.42 -2.36
C LYS A 296 28.58 11.28 -1.28
N VAL A 297 27.24 11.41 -1.32
CA VAL A 297 26.50 12.19 -0.32
C VAL A 297 26.71 11.62 1.09
N PHE A 298 26.71 10.30 1.25
CA PHE A 298 26.96 9.67 2.54
C PHE A 298 28.35 10.01 3.08
N ASP A 299 29.39 9.80 2.28
CA ASP A 299 30.78 10.00 2.68
C ASP A 299 31.06 11.48 3.02
N GLU A 300 30.53 12.41 2.22
CA GLU A 300 30.75 13.86 2.38
C GLU A 300 30.00 14.46 3.58
N HIS A 301 28.78 13.97 3.89
CA HIS A 301 27.89 14.67 4.83
C HIS A 301 27.46 13.84 6.06
N TYR A 302 27.49 12.51 6.00
CA TYR A 302 26.83 11.67 7.00
C TYR A 302 27.77 10.67 7.68
N ALA A 303 28.81 10.17 7.00
CA ALA A 303 29.65 9.07 7.50
C ALA A 303 30.15 9.28 8.94
N GLU A 304 30.64 10.47 9.28
CA GLU A 304 31.13 10.77 10.63
C GLU A 304 30.02 10.76 11.69
N GLN A 305 28.81 11.20 11.35
CA GLN A 305 27.67 11.17 12.27
C GLN A 305 27.23 9.72 12.54
N TYR A 306 27.24 8.90 11.50
CA TYR A 306 26.90 7.47 11.57
C TYR A 306 27.95 6.63 12.31
N LYS A 307 29.24 6.95 12.16
CA LYS A 307 30.31 6.32 12.95
C LYS A 307 30.16 6.66 14.42
N LYS A 308 29.88 7.94 14.75
CA LYS A 308 29.67 8.37 16.15
C LYS A 308 28.46 7.72 16.81
N SER A 309 27.41 7.40 16.06
CA SER A 309 26.23 6.70 16.59
C SER A 309 26.39 5.18 16.69
N GLY A 310 27.50 4.60 16.19
CA GLY A 310 27.73 3.15 16.18
C GLY A 310 26.88 2.38 15.16
N LEU A 311 26.17 3.09 14.26
CA LEU A 311 25.27 2.45 13.29
C LEU A 311 26.02 1.68 12.19
N LEU A 312 27.33 1.90 12.04
CA LEU A 312 28.17 1.24 11.03
C LEU A 312 28.99 0.07 11.58
N ASP A 313 28.83 -0.30 12.85
CA ASP A 313 29.61 -1.38 13.49
C ASP A 313 29.38 -2.73 12.79
N LYS A 314 28.14 -2.95 12.32
CA LYS A 314 27.75 -4.17 11.59
C LYS A 314 28.13 -4.14 10.11
N THR A 315 28.59 -2.99 9.60
CA THR A 315 28.89 -2.77 8.18
C THR A 315 30.36 -2.45 7.92
N GLY A 316 31.23 -2.67 8.92
CA GLY A 316 32.66 -2.44 8.79
C GLY A 316 33.04 -0.96 8.74
N GLY A 317 32.19 -0.06 9.26
CA GLY A 317 32.47 1.38 9.29
C GLY A 317 32.13 2.14 8.01
N GLU A 318 31.54 1.47 7.02
CA GLU A 318 31.21 2.06 5.70
C GLU A 318 29.73 1.85 5.33
N LEU A 319 29.25 2.66 4.38
CA LEU A 319 27.99 2.42 3.69
C LEU A 319 28.10 1.15 2.84
N GLN A 320 27.13 0.24 2.96
CA GLN A 320 27.14 -1.02 2.24
C GLN A 320 26.19 -1.00 1.04
N HIS A 321 26.68 -1.54 -0.07
CA HIS A 321 25.87 -1.89 -1.23
C HIS A 321 25.39 -3.33 -1.12
N LEU A 322 24.11 -3.56 -1.41
CA LEU A 322 23.53 -4.89 -1.54
C LEU A 322 23.05 -5.09 -2.98
N ILE A 323 23.36 -6.25 -3.56
CA ILE A 323 22.67 -6.70 -4.77
C ILE A 323 21.20 -7.02 -4.45
N SER A 324 20.25 -6.68 -5.32
CA SER A 324 18.81 -6.73 -5.00
C SER A 324 18.32 -8.12 -4.56
N ASP A 325 18.83 -9.19 -5.16
CA ASP A 325 18.58 -10.57 -4.76
C ASP A 325 19.14 -10.91 -3.36
N ALA A 326 20.27 -10.32 -2.97
CA ALA A 326 20.75 -10.45 -1.60
C ALA A 326 19.90 -9.63 -0.63
N ALA A 327 19.38 -8.46 -1.04
CA ALA A 327 18.51 -7.64 -0.21
C ALA A 327 17.22 -8.39 0.17
N THR A 328 16.57 -9.08 -0.78
CA THR A 328 15.45 -10.01 -0.55
C THR A 328 15.79 -11.00 0.58
N MET A 329 16.93 -11.69 0.47
CA MET A 329 17.36 -12.64 1.50
C MET A 329 17.59 -11.98 2.87
N GLN A 330 18.08 -10.74 2.92
CA GLN A 330 18.30 -10.04 4.19
C GLN A 330 17.00 -9.55 4.82
N ILE A 331 16.02 -9.13 4.03
CA ILE A 331 14.68 -8.75 4.54
C ILE A 331 14.06 -9.91 5.32
N LEU A 332 14.18 -11.14 4.81
CA LEU A 332 13.71 -12.36 5.48
C LEU A 332 14.52 -12.72 6.74
N ARG A 333 15.83 -12.43 6.76
CA ARG A 333 16.73 -12.84 7.86
C ARG A 333 16.84 -11.81 8.99
N TRP A 334 16.80 -10.52 8.67
CA TRP A 334 17.01 -9.43 9.63
C TRP A 334 15.69 -9.03 10.33
N THR A 335 14.97 -10.01 10.88
CA THR A 335 13.71 -9.79 11.62
C THR A 335 13.89 -8.94 12.88
N GLY A 336 15.12 -8.80 13.38
CA GLY A 336 15.44 -7.79 14.41
C GLY A 336 15.22 -6.34 13.96
N GLY A 337 15.00 -6.11 12.66
CA GLY A 337 14.76 -4.79 12.08
C GLY A 337 15.93 -3.83 12.25
N GLY A 338 15.66 -2.53 12.28
CA GLY A 338 16.66 -1.51 12.58
C GLY A 338 17.59 -1.19 11.40
N PHE A 339 17.10 -1.33 10.17
CA PHE A 339 17.83 -1.00 8.95
C PHE A 339 16.99 -0.13 8.01
N GLY A 340 17.68 0.60 7.13
CA GLY A 340 17.06 1.35 6.04
C GLY A 340 17.56 0.84 4.69
N MET A 341 16.72 0.80 3.67
CA MET A 341 17.12 0.48 2.29
C MET A 341 16.69 1.55 1.31
N ALA A 342 17.55 1.91 0.36
CA ALA A 342 17.21 2.78 -0.76
C ALA A 342 17.44 2.04 -2.09
N ALA A 343 16.44 2.05 -2.98
CA ALA A 343 16.47 1.30 -4.24
C ALA A 343 15.85 2.07 -5.42
N HIS A 344 16.09 1.58 -6.63
CA HIS A 344 15.40 2.07 -7.84
C HIS A 344 13.90 1.80 -7.76
N ASN A 345 13.13 2.45 -8.63
CA ASN A 345 11.68 2.40 -8.64
C ASN A 345 11.09 0.97 -8.65
N TYR A 346 11.55 0.10 -9.55
CA TYR A 346 11.04 -1.27 -9.66
C TYR A 346 11.52 -2.18 -8.52
N ASP A 347 12.82 -2.22 -8.24
CA ASP A 347 13.37 -2.98 -7.10
C ASP A 347 12.69 -2.58 -5.78
N GLY A 348 12.50 -1.27 -5.56
CA GLY A 348 11.84 -0.76 -4.36
C GLY A 348 10.37 -1.14 -4.27
N ASP A 349 9.67 -1.33 -5.39
CA ASP A 349 8.30 -1.84 -5.38
C ASP A 349 8.27 -3.28 -4.85
N MET A 350 9.07 -4.15 -5.48
CA MET A 350 9.10 -5.58 -5.15
C MET A 350 9.59 -5.83 -3.72
N LEU A 351 10.67 -5.14 -3.30
CA LEU A 351 11.27 -5.33 -1.99
C LEU A 351 10.39 -4.79 -0.86
N THR A 352 9.60 -3.73 -1.11
CA THR A 352 8.71 -3.20 -0.06
C THR A 352 7.47 -4.05 0.13
N ASP A 353 6.98 -4.71 -0.91
CA ASP A 353 5.93 -5.72 -0.77
C ASP A 353 6.45 -6.94 0.02
N GLU A 354 7.71 -7.33 -0.16
CA GLU A 354 8.37 -8.34 0.66
C GLU A 354 8.50 -7.89 2.13
N VAL A 355 8.94 -6.65 2.39
CA VAL A 355 8.97 -6.06 3.73
C VAL A 355 7.57 -6.08 4.37
N ALA A 356 6.52 -5.77 3.61
CA ALA A 356 5.14 -5.81 4.09
C ALA A 356 4.74 -7.22 4.55
N GLN A 357 5.05 -8.22 3.72
CA GLN A 357 4.71 -9.62 4.00
C GLN A 357 5.47 -10.17 5.20
N VAL A 358 6.76 -9.82 5.35
CA VAL A 358 7.54 -10.19 6.54
C VAL A 358 6.97 -9.49 7.78
N HIS A 359 6.62 -8.21 7.69
CA HIS A 359 6.19 -7.43 8.84
C HIS A 359 4.81 -7.84 9.35
N ARG A 360 3.80 -7.92 8.48
CA ARG A 360 2.47 -8.49 8.78
C ARG A 360 1.62 -8.60 7.52
N SER A 361 1.35 -7.45 6.89
CA SER A 361 0.56 -7.27 5.68
C SER A 361 0.81 -5.85 5.15
N PRO A 362 0.40 -5.52 3.91
CA PRO A 362 0.51 -4.16 3.38
C PRO A 362 -0.12 -3.08 4.29
N GLY A 363 -1.19 -3.40 5.03
CA GLY A 363 -1.82 -2.45 5.97
C GLY A 363 -0.89 -1.92 7.09
N PHE A 364 0.25 -2.57 7.32
CA PHE A 364 1.26 -2.16 8.31
C PHE A 364 2.48 -1.47 7.69
N ILE A 365 2.40 -1.08 6.42
CA ILE A 365 3.43 -0.31 5.72
C ILE A 365 2.84 1.02 5.25
N THR A 366 3.49 2.13 5.59
CA THR A 366 3.14 3.46 5.06
C THR A 366 3.56 3.56 3.59
N SER A 367 2.97 4.47 2.81
CA SER A 367 3.43 4.77 1.45
C SER A 367 3.28 6.27 1.21
N ASN A 368 4.41 6.99 1.25
CA ASN A 368 4.41 8.44 1.22
C ASN A 368 5.29 8.96 0.08
N LEU A 369 4.70 9.58 -0.94
CA LEU A 369 5.45 10.26 -1.98
C LEU A 369 6.01 11.58 -1.46
N ILE A 370 7.32 11.75 -1.60
CA ILE A 370 8.04 12.97 -1.27
C ILE A 370 8.51 13.61 -2.57
N GLY A 371 7.97 14.79 -2.86
CA GLY A 371 8.35 15.66 -3.96
C GLY A 371 8.80 17.02 -3.47
N GLN A 372 9.17 17.90 -4.40
CA GLN A 372 9.69 19.23 -4.06
C GLN A 372 9.24 20.30 -5.05
N LYS A 373 8.85 21.46 -4.53
CA LYS A 373 8.61 22.67 -5.32
C LYS A 373 9.93 23.32 -5.72
N ALA A 374 9.88 24.21 -6.70
CA ALA A 374 11.06 24.97 -7.15
C ALA A 374 11.68 25.84 -6.03
N ASP A 375 10.88 26.28 -5.05
CA ASP A 375 11.32 27.05 -3.88
C ASP A 375 11.93 26.19 -2.76
N GLY A 376 12.01 24.87 -2.95
CA GLY A 376 12.53 23.92 -1.98
C GLY A 376 11.50 23.35 -1.01
N THR A 377 10.25 23.86 -1.01
CA THR A 377 9.18 23.34 -0.16
C THR A 377 8.83 21.91 -0.52
N MET A 378 8.75 21.02 0.47
CA MET A 378 8.39 19.61 0.26
C MET A 378 6.91 19.47 -0.07
N ILE A 379 6.61 18.79 -1.18
CA ILE A 379 5.28 18.26 -1.48
C ILE A 379 5.23 16.86 -0.89
N LYS A 380 4.22 16.57 -0.06
CA LYS A 380 4.02 15.23 0.49
C LYS A 380 2.64 14.73 0.18
N GLU A 381 2.59 13.59 -0.48
CA GLU A 381 1.40 12.78 -0.61
C GLU A 381 1.51 11.54 0.29
N PHE A 382 0.38 11.15 0.86
CA PHE A 382 0.27 10.04 1.80
C PHE A 382 -0.84 9.11 1.31
N GLU A 383 -0.50 7.85 1.10
CA GLU A 383 -1.41 6.77 0.73
C GLU A 383 -1.17 5.52 1.59
N ALA A 384 -2.18 4.64 1.65
CA ALA A 384 -1.96 3.29 2.13
C ALA A 384 -1.21 2.47 1.08
N SER A 385 -0.40 1.48 1.49
CA SER A 385 0.35 0.65 0.54
C SER A 385 -0.51 -0.43 -0.15
N HIS A 386 -1.75 -0.65 0.28
CA HIS A 386 -2.68 -1.62 -0.31
C HIS A 386 -3.60 -1.00 -1.37
N GLY A 387 -4.21 -1.85 -2.20
CA GLY A 387 -5.24 -1.47 -3.18
C GLY A 387 -6.60 -1.17 -2.55
N THR A 388 -7.64 -1.15 -3.38
CA THR A 388 -9.03 -0.82 -3.01
C THR A 388 -9.79 -1.93 -2.26
N VAL A 389 -9.19 -3.12 -2.17
CA VAL A 389 -9.70 -4.29 -1.43
C VAL A 389 -11.05 -4.77 -1.98
N ALA A 390 -11.05 -5.10 -3.29
CA ALA A 390 -12.23 -5.46 -4.07
C ALA A 390 -12.95 -6.72 -3.56
N ASP A 391 -12.22 -7.68 -2.99
CA ASP A 391 -12.77 -8.89 -2.36
C ASP A 391 -13.70 -8.55 -1.18
N LEU A 392 -13.25 -7.70 -0.25
CA LEU A 392 -14.09 -7.20 0.84
C LEU A 392 -15.20 -6.30 0.32
N TRP A 393 -14.97 -5.55 -0.75
CA TRP A 393 -16.02 -4.75 -1.38
C TRP A 393 -17.17 -5.61 -1.89
N HIS A 394 -16.87 -6.71 -2.58
CA HIS A 394 -17.90 -7.63 -3.04
C HIS A 394 -18.62 -8.34 -1.88
N ALA A 395 -17.91 -8.67 -0.78
CA ALA A 395 -18.55 -9.18 0.44
C ALA A 395 -19.50 -8.16 1.06
N HIS A 396 -19.07 -6.90 1.18
CA HIS A 396 -19.90 -5.78 1.64
C HIS A 396 -21.15 -5.61 0.77
N LEU A 397 -21.01 -5.67 -0.56
CA LEU A 397 -22.14 -5.59 -1.49
C LEU A 397 -23.15 -6.76 -1.34
N ARG A 398 -22.70 -7.92 -0.84
CA ARG A 398 -23.57 -9.06 -0.49
C ARG A 398 -24.19 -8.95 0.91
N GLY A 399 -23.85 -7.91 1.68
CA GLY A 399 -24.28 -7.74 3.07
C GLY A 399 -23.56 -8.64 4.06
N GLU A 400 -22.40 -9.19 3.68
CA GLU A 400 -21.54 -9.98 4.56
C GLU A 400 -20.70 -9.05 5.44
N GLU A 401 -20.31 -9.53 6.62
CA GLU A 401 -19.42 -8.77 7.52
C GLU A 401 -18.00 -8.68 6.94
N THR A 402 -17.43 -7.47 6.94
CA THR A 402 -16.05 -7.22 6.55
C THR A 402 -15.18 -6.80 7.73
N SER A 403 -13.86 -7.00 7.64
CA SER A 403 -12.90 -6.57 8.66
C SER A 403 -11.61 -6.02 8.02
N LEU A 404 -11.77 -4.96 7.23
CA LEU A 404 -10.66 -4.14 6.73
C LEU A 404 -9.98 -3.41 7.90
N ASN A 405 -8.66 -3.58 8.02
CA ASN A 405 -7.81 -2.82 8.91
C ASN A 405 -7.53 -1.41 8.34
N PRO A 406 -8.00 -0.32 8.96
CA PRO A 406 -7.82 1.02 8.42
C PRO A 406 -6.49 1.68 8.82
N LEU A 407 -5.57 0.99 9.51
CA LEU A 407 -4.35 1.57 10.05
C LEU A 407 -3.52 2.33 8.99
N GLY A 408 -3.26 1.71 7.84
CA GLY A 408 -2.52 2.36 6.75
C GLY A 408 -3.22 3.62 6.21
N LEU A 409 -4.54 3.56 6.00
CA LEU A 409 -5.34 4.70 5.56
C LEU A 409 -5.36 5.83 6.61
N ALA A 410 -5.45 5.46 7.89
CA ALA A 410 -5.48 6.39 8.99
C ALA A 410 -4.12 7.07 9.21
N GLU A 411 -3.01 6.33 9.12
CA GLU A 411 -1.66 6.90 9.14
C GLU A 411 -1.42 7.86 7.98
N ALA A 412 -1.90 7.50 6.78
CA ALA A 412 -1.83 8.39 5.62
C ALA A 412 -2.62 9.69 5.85
N MET A 413 -3.85 9.59 6.35
CA MET A 413 -4.68 10.75 6.71
C MET A 413 -4.01 11.63 7.78
N ILE A 414 -3.49 11.00 8.83
CA ILE A 414 -2.79 11.69 9.92
C ILE A 414 -1.55 12.42 9.38
N GLY A 415 -0.76 11.75 8.54
CA GLY A 415 0.42 12.34 7.90
C GLY A 415 0.09 13.57 7.06
N ALA A 416 -0.97 13.49 6.25
CA ALA A 416 -1.43 14.60 5.42
C ALA A 416 -1.93 15.79 6.27
N ILE A 417 -2.72 15.52 7.33
CA ILE A 417 -3.17 16.56 8.28
C ILE A 417 -1.97 17.23 8.95
N GLN A 418 -1.03 16.46 9.48
CA GLN A 418 0.15 16.99 10.16
C GLN A 418 1.05 17.79 9.22
N HIS A 419 1.23 17.35 7.98
CA HIS A 419 2.01 18.09 6.99
C HIS A 419 1.30 19.39 6.57
N SER A 420 -0.02 19.36 6.38
CA SER A 420 -0.81 20.59 6.09
C SER A 420 -0.71 21.61 7.23
N ALA A 421 -0.77 21.15 8.49
CA ALA A 421 -0.59 21.99 9.68
C ALA A 421 0.80 22.63 9.70
N LYS A 422 1.87 21.84 9.48
CA LYS A 422 3.25 22.35 9.44
C LYS A 422 3.44 23.38 8.34
N LEU A 423 3.01 23.09 7.11
CA LEU A 423 3.12 24.04 5.99
C LEU A 423 2.40 25.37 6.27
N ALA A 424 1.25 25.34 6.94
CA ALA A 424 0.51 26.53 7.28
C ALA A 424 1.09 27.27 8.50
N MET A 425 1.65 26.54 9.47
CA MET A 425 2.37 27.13 10.61
C MET A 425 3.65 27.84 10.17
N ASP A 426 4.41 27.27 9.24
CA ASP A 426 5.62 27.90 8.66
C ASP A 426 5.28 29.24 7.98
N LYS A 427 4.03 29.44 7.56
CA LYS A 427 3.50 30.69 7.00
C LYS A 427 2.81 31.60 8.02
N GLY A 428 2.62 31.15 9.26
CA GLY A 428 1.82 31.87 10.27
C GLY A 428 0.32 31.87 10.03
N GLU A 429 -0.20 30.92 9.25
CA GLU A 429 -1.59 30.87 8.75
C GLU A 429 -2.48 29.84 9.49
N CYS A 430 -1.95 29.14 10.51
CA CYS A 430 -2.68 28.07 11.23
C CYS A 430 -2.61 28.22 12.76
N PRO A 431 -3.55 28.97 13.37
CA PRO A 431 -3.59 29.10 14.83
C PRO A 431 -3.91 27.77 15.55
N ASP A 432 -4.63 26.86 14.90
CA ASP A 432 -4.99 25.55 15.44
C ASP A 432 -3.94 24.46 15.13
N GLY A 433 -2.78 24.80 14.56
CA GLY A 433 -1.81 23.83 14.01
C GLY A 433 -1.28 22.84 15.03
N GLU A 434 -0.87 23.32 16.20
CA GLU A 434 -0.41 22.46 17.31
C GLU A 434 -1.55 21.56 17.83
N ALA A 435 -2.78 22.09 17.90
CA ALA A 435 -3.95 21.33 18.34
C ALA A 435 -4.31 20.22 17.33
N LEU A 436 -4.21 20.50 16.02
CA LEU A 436 -4.38 19.50 14.96
C LEU A 436 -3.33 18.39 15.03
N ILE A 437 -2.06 18.74 15.25
CA ILE A 437 -0.99 17.76 15.40
C ILE A 437 -1.23 16.89 16.63
N ALA A 438 -1.59 17.50 17.77
CA ALA A 438 -1.91 16.80 19.01
C ALA A 438 -3.12 15.86 18.84
N TRP A 439 -4.18 16.33 18.19
CA TRP A 439 -5.35 15.52 17.88
C TRP A 439 -5.02 14.33 16.97
N ALA A 440 -4.20 14.55 15.94
CA ALA A 440 -3.81 13.50 15.01
C ALA A 440 -2.93 12.44 15.69
N ASN A 441 -2.06 12.84 16.62
CA ASN A 441 -1.32 11.92 17.48
C ASN A 441 -2.27 11.14 18.41
N LYS A 442 -3.26 11.80 19.01
CA LYS A 442 -4.28 11.15 19.85
C LYS A 442 -5.07 10.09 19.08
N LEU A 443 -5.40 10.34 17.81
CA LEU A 443 -6.07 9.36 16.95
C LEU A 443 -5.20 8.12 16.74
N ARG A 444 -3.92 8.29 16.41
CA ARG A 444 -2.95 7.19 16.32
C ARG A 444 -2.89 6.39 17.62
N ASP A 445 -2.67 7.07 18.73
CA ASP A 445 -2.54 6.44 20.04
C ASP A 445 -3.82 5.69 20.44
N SER A 446 -4.99 6.22 20.07
CA SER A 446 -6.28 5.56 20.31
C SER A 446 -6.45 4.29 19.48
N MET A 447 -6.08 4.31 18.18
CA MET A 447 -6.08 3.09 17.37
C MET A 447 -5.16 2.03 17.97
N HIS A 448 -3.94 2.42 18.35
CA HIS A 448 -2.97 1.53 18.99
C HIS A 448 -3.49 0.95 20.30
N ALA A 449 -4.07 1.78 21.18
CA ALA A 449 -4.65 1.34 22.44
C ALA A 449 -5.77 0.32 22.23
N CYS A 450 -6.65 0.56 21.25
CA CYS A 450 -7.74 -0.36 20.92
C CYS A 450 -7.21 -1.71 20.39
N MET A 451 -6.20 -1.67 19.52
CA MET A 451 -5.55 -2.89 19.01
C MET A 451 -4.86 -3.69 20.12
N VAL A 452 -4.12 -3.02 21.02
CA VAL A 452 -3.46 -3.64 22.18
C VAL A 452 -4.48 -4.24 23.14
N ALA A 453 -5.63 -3.58 23.32
CA ALA A 453 -6.75 -4.08 24.12
C ALA A 453 -7.48 -5.27 23.47
N GLY A 454 -7.02 -5.81 22.33
CA GLY A 454 -7.67 -6.93 21.64
C GLY A 454 -8.96 -6.56 20.92
N LYS A 455 -9.20 -5.26 20.70
CA LYS A 455 -10.31 -4.73 19.91
C LYS A 455 -9.87 -4.34 18.51
N GLY A 456 -8.81 -4.96 17.99
CA GLY A 456 -8.36 -4.79 16.60
C GLY A 456 -9.21 -5.57 15.59
N THR A 457 -8.97 -5.31 14.32
CA THR A 457 -9.58 -6.04 13.20
C THR A 457 -9.08 -7.50 13.14
N ARG A 458 -9.78 -8.33 12.35
CA ARG A 458 -9.59 -9.79 12.32
C ARG A 458 -8.22 -10.22 11.78
N ASP A 459 -7.61 -9.41 10.92
CA ASP A 459 -6.23 -9.62 10.45
C ASP A 459 -5.21 -9.56 11.58
N LEU A 460 -5.51 -8.84 12.67
CA LEU A 460 -4.64 -8.71 13.83
C LEU A 460 -5.05 -9.67 14.97
N CYS A 461 -6.33 -9.64 15.35
CA CYS A 461 -6.83 -10.37 16.53
C CYS A 461 -7.57 -11.68 16.22
N GLY A 462 -7.55 -12.14 14.98
CA GLY A 462 -8.18 -13.41 14.60
C GLY A 462 -9.71 -13.32 14.49
N PRO A 463 -10.44 -14.45 14.54
CA PRO A 463 -11.91 -14.47 14.42
C PRO A 463 -12.65 -13.63 15.47
N SER A 464 -12.05 -13.39 16.64
CA SER A 464 -12.60 -12.53 17.70
C SER A 464 -12.41 -11.04 17.44
N GLY A 465 -11.65 -10.67 16.40
CA GLY A 465 -11.47 -9.30 15.96
C GLY A 465 -12.77 -8.67 15.47
N VAL A 466 -12.84 -7.35 15.57
CA VAL A 466 -14.04 -6.57 15.23
C VAL A 466 -14.20 -6.38 13.72
N THR A 467 -15.42 -6.07 13.28
CA THR A 467 -15.70 -5.69 11.88
C THR A 467 -15.09 -4.32 11.54
N THR A 468 -15.11 -3.93 10.27
CA THR A 468 -14.64 -2.60 9.81
C THR A 468 -15.35 -1.48 10.56
N GLU A 469 -16.68 -1.50 10.61
CA GLU A 469 -17.50 -0.53 11.34
C GLU A 469 -17.23 -0.60 12.84
N GLY A 470 -17.14 -1.82 13.38
CA GLY A 470 -16.90 -2.04 14.80
C GLY A 470 -15.57 -1.43 15.27
N PHE A 471 -14.50 -1.58 14.50
CA PHE A 471 -13.22 -0.95 14.82
C PHE A 471 -13.31 0.57 14.82
N ILE A 472 -13.97 1.13 13.80
CA ILE A 472 -14.14 2.58 13.67
C ILE A 472 -14.93 3.14 14.85
N ASP A 473 -16.01 2.47 15.27
CA ASP A 473 -16.81 2.90 16.40
C ASP A 473 -16.06 2.78 17.74
N VAL A 474 -15.30 1.70 17.96
CA VAL A 474 -14.49 1.51 19.18
C VAL A 474 -13.42 2.61 19.30
N VAL A 475 -12.71 2.93 18.22
CA VAL A 475 -11.72 4.01 18.23
C VAL A 475 -12.38 5.37 18.45
N ALA A 476 -13.55 5.62 17.83
CA ALA A 476 -14.29 6.85 18.02
C ALA A 476 -14.74 7.04 19.48
N GLU A 477 -15.13 5.96 20.15
CA GLU A 477 -15.49 5.98 21.56
C GLU A 477 -14.28 6.21 22.46
N HIS A 478 -13.17 5.50 22.22
CA HIS A 478 -11.92 5.71 22.95
C HIS A 478 -11.40 7.15 22.81
N MET A 479 -11.52 7.75 21.63
CA MET A 479 -11.15 9.16 21.41
C MET A 479 -11.93 10.14 22.29
N LYS A 480 -13.17 9.81 22.67
CA LYS A 480 -14.03 10.62 23.55
C LYS A 480 -13.78 10.34 25.03
N THR A 481 -13.69 9.07 25.40
CA THR A 481 -13.69 8.66 26.82
C THR A 481 -12.30 8.42 27.39
N GLY A 482 -11.31 8.14 26.53
CA GLY A 482 -9.98 7.67 26.92
C GLY A 482 -9.99 6.25 27.51
N HIS A 483 -11.12 5.54 27.43
CA HIS A 483 -11.29 4.21 27.99
C HIS A 483 -11.55 3.19 26.88
N VAL A 484 -10.86 2.05 26.95
CA VAL A 484 -11.15 0.86 26.15
C VAL A 484 -11.20 -0.33 27.09
N GLU A 485 -12.32 -1.05 27.08
CA GLU A 485 -12.42 -2.30 27.83
C GLU A 485 -11.56 -3.37 27.14
N PRO A 486 -10.63 -4.01 27.87
CA PRO A 486 -9.82 -5.08 27.30
C PRO A 486 -10.69 -6.25 26.86
N ALA A 487 -10.34 -6.85 25.72
CA ALA A 487 -10.93 -8.10 25.28
C ALA A 487 -10.59 -9.22 26.28
N VAL A 488 -11.52 -10.17 26.42
CA VAL A 488 -11.41 -11.31 27.35
C VAL A 488 -10.22 -12.22 27.02
N ALA A 489 -9.77 -12.20 25.76
CA ALA A 489 -8.57 -12.90 25.29
C ALA A 489 -7.55 -11.89 24.71
N PRO A 490 -6.25 -12.07 24.96
CA PRO A 490 -5.22 -11.25 24.33
C PRO A 490 -5.28 -11.39 22.80
N CYS A 491 -4.85 -10.35 22.10
CA CYS A 491 -4.68 -10.36 20.65
C CYS A 491 -3.50 -11.28 20.29
N VAL A 492 -3.72 -12.59 20.45
CA VAL A 492 -2.88 -13.65 19.92
C VAL A 492 -3.27 -13.79 18.45
N LYS A 493 -2.33 -14.23 17.60
CA LYS A 493 -2.67 -14.71 16.25
C LYS A 493 -3.63 -15.90 16.40
N GLY A 494 -4.91 -15.61 16.61
CA GLY A 494 -5.96 -16.61 16.60
C GLY A 494 -6.18 -16.93 15.15
N GLU A 495 -5.52 -17.98 14.65
CA GLU A 495 -6.09 -18.93 13.67
C GLU A 495 -6.64 -18.38 12.33
N ALA A 496 -6.57 -17.08 12.03
CA ALA A 496 -7.24 -16.43 10.89
C ALA A 496 -6.51 -16.62 9.54
N ALA A 497 -5.81 -17.74 9.41
CA ALA A 497 -5.40 -18.27 8.12
C ALA A 497 -5.50 -19.81 8.10
N ALA A 498 -5.84 -20.50 9.19
CA ALA A 498 -5.92 -21.97 9.16
C ALA A 498 -7.05 -22.49 8.25
N ALA A 499 -8.09 -21.69 8.00
CA ALA A 499 -9.21 -22.08 7.16
C ALA A 499 -8.89 -22.07 5.65
N ASP A 500 -7.99 -21.19 5.20
CA ASP A 500 -7.57 -21.08 3.78
C ASP A 500 -6.17 -21.65 3.53
N VAL A 501 -5.45 -22.04 4.58
CA VAL A 501 -4.19 -22.78 4.47
C VAL A 501 -4.52 -24.23 4.11
N ASP A 502 -3.94 -24.68 2.99
CA ASP A 502 -3.98 -26.09 2.60
C ASP A 502 -3.18 -26.93 3.60
N MET A 503 -3.86 -27.38 4.66
CA MET A 503 -3.29 -28.16 5.74
C MET A 503 -2.73 -29.50 5.26
N ASP A 504 -3.25 -30.07 4.17
CA ASP A 504 -2.71 -31.29 3.59
C ASP A 504 -1.33 -31.02 2.97
N THR A 505 -1.17 -29.90 2.28
CA THR A 505 0.13 -29.45 1.77
C THR A 505 1.10 -29.07 2.89
N VAL A 506 0.64 -28.38 3.94
CA VAL A 506 1.47 -28.07 5.11
C VAL A 506 1.94 -29.35 5.80
N LYS A 507 1.07 -30.35 5.93
CA LYS A 507 1.43 -31.64 6.50
C LYS A 507 2.48 -32.36 5.66
N LYS A 508 2.35 -32.38 4.33
CA LYS A 508 3.39 -32.94 3.45
C LYS A 508 4.74 -32.24 3.61
N MET A 509 4.74 -30.91 3.77
CA MET A 509 5.97 -30.16 4.05
C MET A 509 6.54 -30.53 5.41
N PHE A 510 5.70 -30.65 6.44
CA PHE A 510 6.12 -31.08 7.78
C PHE A 510 6.76 -32.48 7.73
N ASP A 511 6.08 -33.44 7.11
CA ASP A 511 6.51 -34.83 6.99
C ASP A 511 7.82 -34.97 6.17
N GLU A 512 8.17 -34.00 5.32
CA GLU A 512 9.45 -33.98 4.59
C GLU A 512 10.65 -33.69 5.52
N TYR A 513 10.43 -32.90 6.58
CA TYR A 513 11.49 -32.45 7.49
C TYR A 513 11.47 -33.17 8.84
N ASP A 514 10.34 -33.76 9.24
CA ASP A 514 10.21 -34.76 10.32
C ASP A 514 10.80 -36.09 9.85
N SER A 515 12.13 -36.15 9.87
CA SER A 515 12.91 -37.25 9.28
C SER A 515 12.79 -38.56 10.04
N ASN A 516 12.40 -38.49 11.31
CA ASN A 516 12.17 -39.66 12.17
C ASN A 516 10.67 -40.02 12.28
N SER A 517 9.78 -39.21 11.70
CA SER A 517 8.33 -39.38 11.67
C SER A 517 7.71 -39.51 13.07
N ASP A 518 8.29 -38.84 14.06
CA ASP A 518 7.82 -38.86 15.45
C ASP A 518 6.76 -37.79 15.74
N GLY A 519 6.44 -36.96 14.75
CA GLY A 519 5.47 -35.87 14.85
C GLY A 519 6.05 -34.61 15.49
N THR A 520 7.38 -34.52 15.66
CA THR A 520 8.08 -33.35 16.19
C THR A 520 9.25 -32.96 15.29
N ILE A 521 9.73 -31.72 15.43
CA ILE A 521 10.92 -31.25 14.70
C ILE A 521 11.97 -30.89 15.74
N ASP A 522 13.07 -31.64 15.76
CA ASP A 522 14.19 -31.36 16.65
C ASP A 522 15.10 -30.23 16.11
N ALA A 523 16.13 -29.85 16.88
CA ALA A 523 17.04 -28.77 16.50
C ALA A 523 17.86 -29.10 15.23
N ASP A 524 18.17 -30.37 14.97
CA ASP A 524 18.95 -30.79 13.81
C ASP A 524 18.08 -30.83 12.55
N GLU A 525 16.84 -31.30 12.66
CA GLU A 525 15.81 -31.21 11.63
C GLU A 525 15.48 -29.76 11.28
N PHE A 526 15.28 -28.91 12.29
CA PHE A 526 15.06 -27.48 12.08
C PHE A 526 16.27 -26.82 11.39
N THR A 527 17.50 -27.16 11.81
CA THR A 527 18.72 -26.65 11.19
C THR A 527 18.84 -27.11 9.73
N ARG A 528 18.58 -28.40 9.45
CA ARG A 528 18.56 -28.95 8.10
C ARG A 528 17.51 -28.28 7.23
N MET A 529 16.32 -28.03 7.78
CA MET A 529 15.25 -27.29 7.11
C MET A 529 15.73 -25.89 6.71
N LEU A 530 16.28 -25.12 7.65
CA LEU A 530 16.79 -23.76 7.37
C LEU A 530 17.94 -23.76 6.35
N ILE A 531 18.81 -24.78 6.36
CA ILE A 531 19.90 -24.93 5.39
C ILE A 531 19.32 -25.26 4.00
N LYS A 532 18.39 -26.20 3.91
CA LYS A 532 17.76 -26.63 2.64
C LYS A 532 16.95 -25.49 2.00
N LEU A 533 16.24 -24.71 2.82
CA LEU A 533 15.52 -23.50 2.40
C LEU A 533 16.46 -22.32 2.09
N GLY A 534 17.76 -22.44 2.35
CA GLY A 534 18.74 -21.39 2.07
C GLY A 534 18.65 -20.17 2.98
N VAL A 535 17.90 -20.25 4.09
CA VAL A 535 17.63 -19.13 5.01
C VAL A 535 18.43 -19.19 6.31
N ALA A 536 19.20 -20.27 6.54
CA ALA A 536 20.03 -20.43 7.75
C ALA A 536 20.93 -19.21 8.03
N PRO A 537 20.91 -18.65 9.26
CA PRO A 537 21.78 -17.55 9.64
C PRO A 537 23.26 -17.92 9.51
N LYS A 538 24.06 -17.04 8.89
CA LYS A 538 25.51 -17.25 8.75
C LYS A 538 26.25 -16.63 9.93
N LYS A 539 27.31 -17.29 10.41
CA LYS A 539 28.23 -16.73 11.41
C LYS A 539 28.89 -15.44 10.88
N PRO A 540 29.20 -14.45 11.73
CA PRO A 540 29.83 -13.19 11.33
C PRO A 540 31.09 -13.37 10.47
N ASP A 541 31.96 -14.33 10.82
CA ASP A 541 33.19 -14.61 10.07
C ASP A 541 32.93 -15.23 8.70
N ALA A 542 31.85 -16.00 8.57
CA ALA A 542 31.41 -16.56 7.29
C ALA A 542 30.79 -15.48 6.40
N MET A 543 30.13 -14.47 6.98
CA MET A 543 29.66 -13.29 6.25
C MET A 543 30.84 -12.46 5.73
N LYS A 544 31.85 -12.18 6.57
CA LYS A 544 33.07 -11.46 6.17
C LYS A 544 33.81 -12.17 5.03
N LYS A 545 34.00 -13.50 5.12
CA LYS A 545 34.63 -14.31 4.05
C LYS A 545 33.84 -14.34 2.74
N ALA A 546 32.52 -14.27 2.80
CA ALA A 546 31.68 -14.24 1.61
C ALA A 546 31.71 -12.87 0.90
N MET A 547 31.95 -11.79 1.66
CA MET A 547 32.12 -10.44 1.14
C MET A 547 33.49 -10.28 0.47
N THR A 548 34.58 -10.71 1.11
CA THR A 548 35.94 -10.63 0.50
C THR A 548 36.09 -11.49 -0.75
N LYS A 549 35.47 -12.68 -0.82
CA LYS A 549 35.52 -13.51 -2.04
C LYS A 549 34.81 -12.91 -3.26
N ARG A 550 33.88 -11.95 -3.08
CA ARG A 550 33.18 -11.30 -4.20
C ARG A 550 34.03 -10.19 -4.82
N ASP A 551 34.81 -9.48 -4.03
CA ASP A 551 35.73 -8.43 -4.52
C ASP A 551 36.95 -9.01 -5.25
N GLU A 552 37.43 -10.20 -4.86
CA GLU A 552 38.59 -10.84 -5.52
C GLU A 552 38.27 -11.45 -6.90
N SER A 553 36.99 -11.64 -7.24
CA SER A 553 36.58 -12.20 -8.55
C SER A 553 36.45 -11.17 -9.68
N GLU A 554 36.72 -9.88 -9.42
CA GLU A 554 36.57 -8.78 -10.38
C GLU A 554 37.89 -8.21 -10.95
N VAL A 555 39.00 -8.95 -10.87
CA VAL A 555 40.22 -8.61 -11.63
C VAL A 555 40.39 -9.64 -12.76
N PRO A 556 40.09 -9.30 -14.04
CA PRO A 556 40.55 -10.13 -15.13
C PRO A 556 42.08 -10.07 -15.13
N GLU A 557 42.73 -11.23 -15.03
CA GLU A 557 44.15 -11.34 -15.32
C GLU A 557 44.42 -10.70 -16.69
N PRO A 558 45.47 -9.86 -16.84
CA PRO A 558 45.87 -9.39 -18.15
C PRO A 558 46.35 -10.62 -18.92
N ASN A 559 45.55 -11.07 -19.90
CA ASN A 559 45.95 -12.10 -20.85
C ASN A 559 47.24 -11.63 -21.54
N GLY A 560 48.36 -12.12 -21.04
CA GLY A 560 49.65 -12.02 -21.66
C GLY A 560 49.74 -13.06 -22.78
N GLY A 561 50.06 -12.60 -23.99
CA GLY A 561 50.80 -13.41 -24.95
C GLY A 561 50.19 -13.55 -26.33
N LYS A 562 50.86 -12.86 -27.27
CA LYS A 562 51.26 -13.28 -28.63
C LYS A 562 50.22 -13.85 -29.59
#